data_AF-A0A833L0M6-F1
#
_entry.id   AF-A0A833L0M6-F1
#
_cell.length_a   1.000
_cell.length_b   1.000
_cell.length_c   1.000
_cell.angle_alpha   90.00
_cell.angle_beta   90.00
_cell.angle_gamma   90.00
#
_symmetry.space_group_name_H-M   'P 1'
#
loop_
_entity.id
_entity.type
_entity.pdbx_description
1 polymer ?
#
loop_
_entity_poly.entity_id
_entity_poly.type
_entity_poly.pdbx_seq_one_letter_code
_entity_poly.pdbx_strand_id
1 'polypeptide(L)'
;MHRLLATSFALIIFFSGCARNVTQIVTYGTQMTVTVSFRGAIDLTNNRYFVVISSQESYSLPLLPPEGSSTDEFLEPGDSPISGSISDYYSKYYSSWHSLVVADNLGIFIIPGPFSTTSSTTREIISTIPAISDNISFTIRLDKIFTSSVPETIYFDIISANYPPSSQKYLKDHIAPPGRSISKVTGSILSQSDESKSDIDASQDITTWTVKIE
;
A
#
# COMPACT_ATOMS: atom_id res chain seq x y z
N MET A 1 -2.55 87.99 -18.18
CA MET A 1 -1.95 86.79 -17.54
C MET A 1 -3.02 86.21 -16.60
N HIS A 2 -3.83 85.21 -17.00
CA HIS A 2 -3.61 83.76 -16.81
C HIS A 2 -3.27 83.43 -15.33
N ARG A 3 -4.02 82.67 -14.50
CA ARG A 3 -4.97 81.54 -14.69
C ARG A 3 -5.81 81.28 -13.40
N LEU A 4 -6.94 80.59 -13.57
CA LEU A 4 -7.70 79.81 -12.56
C LEU A 4 -6.88 78.63 -11.98
N LEU A 5 -7.26 78.12 -10.79
CA LEU A 5 -7.53 76.69 -10.44
C LEU A 5 -7.74 76.58 -8.91
N ALA A 6 -8.91 76.25 -8.36
CA ALA A 6 -9.62 74.95 -8.31
C ALA A 6 -8.94 73.87 -7.42
N THR A 7 -9.53 73.71 -6.22
CA THR A 7 -9.86 72.49 -5.46
C THR A 7 -9.23 71.15 -5.87
N SER A 8 -8.82 70.33 -4.89
CA SER A 8 -9.16 68.89 -4.85
C SER A 8 -8.89 68.24 -3.49
N PHE A 9 -9.97 67.70 -2.94
CA PHE A 9 -10.08 66.89 -1.73
C PHE A 9 -9.76 65.43 -2.13
N ALA A 10 -8.74 64.81 -1.52
CA ALA A 10 -8.35 63.44 -1.85
C ALA A 10 -9.28 62.44 -1.14
N LEU A 11 -10.13 61.78 -1.92
CA LEU A 11 -11.00 60.67 -1.49
C LEU A 11 -10.17 59.37 -1.51
N ILE A 12 -9.83 58.83 -0.34
CA ILE A 12 -9.22 57.51 -0.20
C ILE A 12 -10.33 56.46 -0.27
N ILE A 13 -10.42 55.74 -1.38
CA ILE A 13 -11.32 54.60 -1.55
C ILE A 13 -10.61 53.35 -1.01
N PHE A 14 -11.06 52.87 0.15
CA PHE A 14 -10.75 51.53 0.65
C PHE A 14 -11.47 50.51 -0.25
N PHE A 15 -10.74 49.90 -1.18
CA PHE A 15 -11.20 48.70 -1.86
C PHE A 15 -11.21 47.56 -0.84
N SER A 16 -12.38 47.27 -0.28
CA SER A 16 -12.67 46.00 0.38
C SER A 16 -12.62 44.89 -0.66
N GLY A 17 -11.43 44.30 -0.83
CA GLY A 17 -11.27 43.05 -1.55
C GLY A 17 -12.05 41.97 -0.80
N CYS A 18 -13.21 41.57 -1.32
CA CYS A 18 -13.87 40.35 -0.88
C CYS A 18 -12.87 39.20 -1.07
N ALA A 19 -12.31 38.71 0.03
CA ALA A 19 -11.55 37.46 0.04
C ALA A 19 -12.52 36.37 -0.41
N ARG A 20 -12.44 35.99 -1.69
CA ARG A 20 -13.14 34.82 -2.19
C ARG A 20 -12.53 33.63 -1.46
N ASN A 21 -13.32 32.97 -0.62
CA ASN A 21 -12.98 31.64 -0.15
C ASN A 21 -12.91 30.74 -1.39
N VAL A 22 -11.68 30.47 -1.85
CA VAL A 22 -11.42 29.45 -2.85
C VAL A 22 -11.42 28.13 -2.11
N THR A 23 -12.55 27.42 -2.15
CA THR A 23 -12.56 26.00 -1.75
C THR A 23 -11.65 25.28 -2.72
N GLN A 24 -10.49 24.81 -2.25
CA GLN A 24 -9.59 24.01 -3.08
C GLN A 24 -10.35 22.77 -3.55
N ILE A 25 -10.45 22.59 -4.87
CA ILE A 25 -10.98 21.36 -5.44
C ILE A 25 -9.91 20.30 -5.21
N VAL A 26 -10.20 19.34 -4.34
CA VAL A 26 -9.33 18.20 -4.09
C VAL A 26 -9.58 17.17 -5.19
N THR A 27 -8.54 16.81 -5.94
CA THR A 27 -8.59 15.73 -6.93
C THR A 27 -8.19 14.41 -6.26
N TYR A 28 -9.02 13.38 -6.43
CA TYR A 28 -8.74 12.04 -5.91
C TYR A 28 -8.09 11.17 -6.98
N GLY A 29 -7.12 10.38 -6.57
CA GLY A 29 -6.44 9.45 -7.45
C GLY A 29 -7.28 8.22 -7.73
N THR A 30 -6.96 7.59 -8.85
CA THR A 30 -7.59 6.35 -9.32
C THR A 30 -6.65 5.16 -9.20
N GLN A 31 -5.35 5.42 -9.00
CA GLN A 31 -4.30 4.42 -8.96
C GLN A 31 -3.39 4.62 -7.76
N MET A 32 -2.94 3.51 -7.18
CA MET A 32 -1.87 3.44 -6.19
C MET A 32 -0.71 2.67 -6.81
N THR A 33 0.47 3.31 -6.84
CA THR A 33 1.71 2.67 -7.27
C THR A 33 2.58 2.43 -6.05
N VAL A 34 3.02 1.19 -5.84
CA VAL A 34 3.93 0.78 -4.78
C VAL A 34 5.20 0.27 -5.42
N THR A 35 6.32 0.96 -5.21
CA THR A 35 7.64 0.55 -5.69
C THR A 35 8.47 0.11 -4.49
N VAL A 36 9.11 -1.04 -4.58
CA VAL A 36 9.88 -1.67 -3.51
C VAL A 36 11.23 -2.07 -4.06
N SER A 37 12.30 -1.70 -3.34
CA SER A 37 13.67 -2.12 -3.63
C SER A 37 14.15 -3.08 -2.55
N PHE A 38 14.85 -4.12 -2.99
CA PHE A 38 15.44 -5.15 -2.14
C PHE A 38 16.96 -5.03 -2.16
N ARG A 39 17.65 -5.62 -1.18
CA ARG A 39 19.12 -5.61 -1.14
C ARG A 39 19.75 -6.35 -2.33
N GLY A 40 19.04 -7.33 -2.88
CA GLY A 40 19.46 -8.12 -4.03
C GLY A 40 18.32 -8.43 -4.98
N ALA A 41 18.64 -9.11 -6.07
CA ALA A 41 17.66 -9.50 -7.07
C ALA A 41 16.57 -10.39 -6.47
N ILE A 42 15.31 -10.12 -6.85
CA ILE A 42 14.16 -10.90 -6.38
C ILE A 42 14.22 -12.35 -6.86
N ASP A 43 13.80 -13.27 -6.00
CA ASP A 43 13.55 -14.66 -6.35
C ASP A 43 12.04 -14.92 -6.31
N LEU A 44 11.41 -15.04 -7.48
CA LEU A 44 9.97 -15.30 -7.61
C LEU A 44 9.61 -16.79 -7.57
N THR A 45 10.62 -17.67 -7.58
CA THR A 45 10.43 -19.12 -7.54
C THR A 45 10.24 -19.58 -6.10
N ASN A 46 11.03 -19.04 -5.18
CA ASN A 46 11.00 -19.45 -3.77
C ASN A 46 10.31 -18.44 -2.86
N ASN A 47 10.09 -17.19 -3.31
CA ASN A 47 9.50 -16.14 -2.49
C ASN A 47 8.26 -15.55 -3.14
N ARG A 48 7.50 -14.84 -2.30
CA ARG A 48 6.40 -13.97 -2.72
C ARG A 48 6.56 -12.62 -2.05
N TYR A 49 6.08 -11.61 -2.74
CA TYR A 49 6.12 -10.22 -2.28
C TYR A 49 4.71 -9.68 -2.29
N PHE A 50 4.29 -9.10 -1.17
CA PHE A 50 2.90 -8.74 -0.95
C PHE A 50 2.74 -7.26 -0.64
N VAL A 51 1.60 -6.73 -1.05
CA VAL A 51 1.04 -5.51 -0.49
C VAL A 51 -0.32 -5.86 0.10
N VAL A 52 -0.41 -5.80 1.44
CA VAL A 52 -1.69 -5.92 2.14
C VAL A 52 -2.32 -4.53 2.18
N ILE A 53 -3.60 -4.43 1.82
CA ILE A 53 -4.31 -3.14 1.77
C ILE A 53 -5.55 -3.23 2.64
N SER A 54 -5.77 -2.22 3.48
CA SER A 54 -6.94 -2.09 4.34
C SER A 54 -7.53 -0.68 4.32
N SER A 55 -8.82 -0.59 4.68
CA SER A 55 -9.50 0.66 5.00
C SER A 55 -9.56 0.93 6.51
N GLN A 56 -9.05 0.02 7.32
CA GLN A 56 -9.04 0.10 8.78
C GLN A 56 -7.60 0.25 9.26
N GLU A 57 -7.35 1.12 10.24
CA GLU A 57 -6.01 1.26 10.85
C GLU A 57 -5.63 0.00 11.66
N SER A 58 -6.62 -0.64 12.28
CA SER A 58 -6.45 -1.77 13.19
C SER A 58 -6.41 -3.14 12.49
N TYR A 59 -5.98 -3.21 11.24
CA TYR A 59 -5.83 -4.50 10.56
C TYR A 59 -4.65 -5.29 11.13
N SER A 60 -4.75 -6.61 11.08
CA SER A 60 -3.80 -7.51 11.73
C SER A 60 -2.98 -8.28 10.70
N LEU A 61 -1.71 -8.46 10.97
CA LEU A 61 -0.82 -9.32 10.19
C LEU A 61 -0.21 -10.42 11.07
N PRO A 62 0.16 -11.58 10.48
CA PRO A 62 1.15 -12.45 11.11
C PRO A 62 2.43 -11.65 11.32
N LEU A 63 2.85 -11.48 12.57
CA LEU A 63 4.06 -10.73 12.91
C LEU A 63 5.28 -11.65 12.90
N LEU A 64 6.43 -11.10 12.50
CA LEU A 64 7.73 -11.69 12.87
C LEU A 64 7.76 -11.81 14.39
N PRO A 65 8.05 -12.99 14.94
CA PRO A 65 8.24 -13.06 16.37
C PRO A 65 9.48 -12.26 16.78
N PRO A 66 9.46 -11.57 17.92
CA PRO A 66 10.68 -11.30 18.64
C PRO A 66 11.26 -12.66 19.04
N GLU A 67 12.32 -13.10 18.38
CA GLU A 67 13.04 -14.35 18.65
C GLU A 67 12.15 -15.60 18.81
N GLY A 68 11.53 -16.03 17.70
CA GLY A 68 11.17 -17.45 17.52
C GLY A 68 9.86 -17.98 18.14
N SER A 69 8.92 -17.13 18.59
CA SER A 69 7.66 -17.60 19.20
C SER A 69 6.36 -17.37 18.40
N SER A 70 6.44 -16.99 17.13
CA SER A 70 5.28 -16.81 16.23
C SER A 70 5.42 -17.85 15.12
N THR A 71 4.53 -18.83 15.16
CA THR A 71 4.48 -19.97 14.23
C THR A 71 3.51 -19.75 13.08
N ASP A 72 2.82 -18.61 13.06
CA ASP A 72 1.77 -18.35 12.09
C ASP A 72 2.41 -18.06 10.72
N GLU A 73 2.02 -18.85 9.74
CA GLU A 73 2.46 -18.68 8.36
C GLU A 73 1.95 -17.35 7.79
N PHE A 74 2.64 -16.80 6.79
CA PHE A 74 2.07 -15.74 5.96
C PHE A 74 1.47 -16.37 4.71
N LEU A 75 0.15 -16.43 4.68
CA LEU A 75 -0.62 -17.14 3.66
C LEU A 75 -1.41 -16.17 2.77
N GLU A 76 -1.64 -16.59 1.53
CA GLU A 76 -2.65 -15.99 0.65
C GLU A 76 -4.06 -16.52 1.00
N PRO A 77 -5.12 -15.70 0.84
CA PRO A 77 -6.49 -16.16 0.97
C PRO A 77 -6.77 -17.37 0.06
N GLY A 78 -7.14 -18.50 0.66
CA GLY A 78 -7.37 -19.77 -0.04
C GLY A 78 -6.32 -20.84 0.24
N ASP A 79 -5.15 -20.46 0.76
CA ASP A 79 -4.13 -21.42 1.17
C ASP A 79 -4.47 -22.09 2.50
N SER A 80 -4.15 -23.38 2.60
CA SER A 80 -4.29 -24.14 3.84
C SER A 80 -3.02 -24.00 4.69
N PRO A 81 -3.14 -23.63 5.98
CA PRO A 81 -2.00 -23.65 6.87
C PRO A 81 -1.54 -25.09 7.13
N ILE A 82 -0.24 -25.27 7.32
CA ILE A 82 0.38 -26.53 7.75
C ILE A 82 0.05 -26.82 9.23
N SER A 83 -0.10 -25.78 10.05
CA SER A 83 -0.50 -25.88 11.46
C SER A 83 -1.59 -24.88 11.80
N GLY A 84 -2.56 -25.28 12.63
CA GLY A 84 -3.72 -24.46 12.99
C GLY A 84 -4.90 -24.67 12.03
N SER A 85 -5.86 -23.75 12.03
CA SER A 85 -7.03 -23.82 11.17
C SER A 85 -7.14 -22.61 10.25
N ILE A 86 -7.57 -22.86 9.01
CA ILE A 86 -7.84 -21.79 8.04
C ILE A 86 -8.93 -20.84 8.57
N SER A 87 -9.93 -21.35 9.29
CA SER A 87 -11.00 -20.53 9.87
C SER A 87 -10.45 -19.53 10.89
N ASP A 88 -9.52 -19.96 11.75
CA ASP A 88 -8.89 -19.07 12.72
C ASP A 88 -8.08 -17.99 12.00
N TYR A 89 -7.35 -18.37 10.95
CA TYR A 89 -6.57 -17.43 10.14
C TYR A 89 -7.45 -16.35 9.49
N TYR A 90 -8.61 -16.75 8.94
CA TYR A 90 -9.60 -15.80 8.41
C TYR A 90 -10.08 -14.83 9.49
N SER A 91 -10.42 -15.35 10.67
CA SER A 91 -10.92 -14.52 11.77
C SER A 91 -9.85 -13.56 12.31
N LYS A 92 -8.59 -14.00 12.38
CA LYS A 92 -7.48 -13.27 13.00
C LYS A 92 -6.86 -12.23 12.07
N TYR A 93 -6.75 -12.53 10.78
CA TYR A 93 -6.01 -11.71 9.82
C TYR A 93 -6.91 -11.25 8.65
N TYR A 94 -7.36 -12.18 7.80
CA TYR A 94 -7.98 -11.82 6.51
C TYR A 94 -9.24 -10.98 6.63
N SER A 95 -10.05 -11.16 7.68
CA SER A 95 -11.27 -10.37 7.91
C SER A 95 -11.02 -8.86 8.05
N SER A 96 -9.78 -8.48 8.37
CA SER A 96 -9.35 -7.09 8.53
C SER A 96 -8.68 -6.51 7.27
N TRP A 97 -8.43 -7.33 6.25
CA TRP A 97 -7.82 -6.91 4.99
C TRP A 97 -8.91 -6.58 3.98
N HIS A 98 -8.67 -5.56 3.16
CA HIS A 98 -9.56 -5.19 2.06
C HIS A 98 -9.17 -5.91 0.76
N SER A 99 -7.88 -5.99 0.48
CA SER A 99 -7.33 -6.77 -0.63
C SER A 99 -5.89 -7.16 -0.36
N LEU A 100 -5.40 -8.10 -1.17
CA LEU A 100 -4.01 -8.51 -1.19
C LEU A 100 -3.49 -8.39 -2.61
N VAL A 101 -2.33 -7.78 -2.78
CA VAL A 101 -1.57 -7.84 -4.04
C VAL A 101 -0.36 -8.72 -3.84
N VAL A 102 -0.07 -9.60 -4.79
CA VAL A 102 1.03 -10.56 -4.71
C VAL A 102 1.85 -10.56 -6.00
N ALA A 103 3.17 -10.57 -5.86
CA ALA A 103 4.13 -10.80 -6.93
C ALA A 103 4.77 -12.19 -6.78
N ASP A 104 4.91 -12.84 -7.94
CA ASP A 104 4.95 -14.29 -8.08
C ASP A 104 5.58 -14.63 -9.46
N ASN A 105 6.03 -15.86 -9.69
CA ASN A 105 6.72 -16.26 -10.93
C ASN A 105 5.84 -16.20 -12.20
N LEU A 106 4.52 -16.12 -12.04
CA LEU A 106 3.53 -15.96 -13.10
C LEU A 106 3.16 -14.49 -13.33
N GLY A 107 3.51 -13.57 -12.41
CA GLY A 107 3.26 -12.14 -12.56
C GLY A 107 2.87 -11.45 -11.25
N ILE A 108 2.15 -10.34 -11.39
CA ILE A 108 1.57 -9.57 -10.29
C ILE A 108 0.06 -9.72 -10.34
N PHE A 109 -0.53 -10.06 -9.20
CA PHE A 109 -1.95 -10.35 -9.07
C PHE A 109 -2.59 -9.54 -7.97
N ILE A 110 -3.86 -9.15 -8.16
CA ILE A 110 -4.75 -8.70 -7.08
C ILE A 110 -5.65 -9.85 -6.68
N ILE A 111 -5.83 -10.03 -5.38
CA ILE A 111 -6.84 -10.90 -4.79
C ILE A 111 -7.83 -9.96 -4.11
N PRO A 112 -8.99 -9.68 -4.75
CA PRO A 112 -9.97 -8.76 -4.20
C PRO A 112 -10.67 -9.39 -2.99
N GLY A 113 -10.87 -8.59 -1.94
CA GLY A 113 -11.71 -8.95 -0.81
C GLY A 113 -13.16 -8.48 -1.00
N PRO A 114 -13.97 -8.48 0.08
CA PRO A 114 -13.62 -8.92 1.43
C PRO A 114 -13.43 -10.44 1.50
N PHE A 115 -12.50 -10.87 2.34
CA PHE A 115 -12.18 -12.28 2.54
C PHE A 115 -13.08 -12.90 3.61
N SER A 116 -13.75 -14.02 3.29
CA SER A 116 -14.51 -14.80 4.25
C SER A 116 -14.25 -16.30 4.06
N THR A 117 -14.50 -17.09 5.10
CA THR A 117 -14.35 -18.56 5.04
C THR A 117 -15.30 -19.23 4.03
N THR A 118 -16.29 -18.49 3.52
CA THR A 118 -17.30 -18.97 2.58
C THR A 118 -17.12 -18.42 1.16
N SER A 119 -16.21 -17.47 0.95
CA SER A 119 -15.92 -16.92 -0.38
C SER A 119 -14.78 -17.69 -1.05
N SER A 120 -14.93 -17.99 -2.34
CA SER A 120 -13.82 -18.41 -3.17
C SER A 120 -13.02 -17.18 -3.59
N THR A 121 -11.72 -17.17 -3.34
CA THR A 121 -10.81 -16.12 -3.79
C THR A 121 -10.20 -16.49 -5.13
N THR A 122 -10.07 -15.51 -6.01
CA THR A 122 -9.43 -15.67 -7.31
C THR A 122 -8.41 -14.58 -7.52
N ARG A 123 -7.25 -14.94 -8.07
CA ARG A 123 -6.24 -13.97 -8.51
C ARG A 123 -6.66 -13.34 -9.82
N GLU A 124 -6.68 -12.02 -9.89
CA GLU A 124 -6.77 -11.27 -11.14
C GLU A 124 -5.38 -10.76 -11.52
N ILE A 125 -4.94 -11.02 -12.75
CA ILE A 125 -3.63 -10.54 -13.21
C ILE A 125 -3.66 -9.02 -13.43
N ILE A 126 -2.67 -8.34 -12.88
CA ILE A 126 -2.46 -6.89 -13.04
C ILE A 126 -1.40 -6.64 -14.11
N SER A 127 -0.27 -7.35 -14.00
CA SER A 127 0.86 -7.18 -14.91
C SER A 127 1.77 -8.41 -14.88
N THR A 128 2.66 -8.50 -15.87
CA THR A 128 3.78 -9.44 -15.84
C THR A 128 5.01 -8.75 -15.25
N ILE A 129 5.94 -9.54 -14.69
CA ILE A 129 7.22 -9.03 -14.21
C ILE A 129 8.22 -9.14 -15.37
N PRO A 130 8.67 -8.01 -15.95
CA PRO A 130 9.37 -8.02 -17.23
C PRO A 130 10.80 -8.58 -17.13
N ALA A 131 11.45 -8.49 -15.97
CA ALA A 131 12.76 -9.06 -15.69
C ALA A 131 12.98 -9.23 -14.18
N ILE A 132 13.81 -10.19 -13.81
CA ILE A 132 14.34 -10.30 -12.44
C ILE A 132 15.24 -9.08 -12.21
N SER A 133 14.90 -8.30 -11.19
CA SER A 133 15.68 -7.15 -10.73
C SER A 133 15.62 -7.06 -9.21
N ASP A 134 16.34 -6.11 -8.62
CA ASP A 134 16.23 -5.74 -7.21
C ASP A 134 15.00 -4.88 -6.90
N ASN A 135 14.12 -4.64 -7.88
CA ASN A 135 12.94 -3.78 -7.75
C ASN A 135 11.65 -4.48 -8.19
N ILE A 136 10.56 -4.23 -7.46
CA ILE A 136 9.20 -4.60 -7.85
C ILE A 136 8.32 -3.35 -7.81
N SER A 137 7.48 -3.18 -8.82
CA SER A 137 6.46 -2.14 -8.86
C SER A 137 5.06 -2.75 -9.01
N PHE A 138 4.20 -2.47 -8.05
CA PHE A 138 2.78 -2.82 -8.06
C PHE A 138 1.98 -1.60 -8.50
N THR A 139 1.16 -1.75 -9.54
CA THR A 139 0.30 -0.66 -10.02
C THR A 139 -1.14 -1.09 -9.86
N ILE A 140 -1.86 -0.50 -8.92
CA ILE A 140 -3.12 -1.02 -8.43
C ILE A 140 -4.21 0.02 -8.65
N ARG A 141 -5.28 -0.36 -9.35
CA ARG A 141 -6.42 0.55 -9.48
C ARG A 141 -7.26 0.52 -8.22
N LEU A 142 -7.50 1.69 -7.64
CA LEU A 142 -8.21 1.82 -6.38
C LEU A 142 -9.69 1.43 -6.50
N ASP A 143 -10.29 1.59 -7.69
CA ASP A 143 -11.67 1.18 -7.98
C ASP A 143 -11.86 -0.34 -8.05
N LYS A 144 -10.77 -1.08 -8.31
CA LYS A 144 -10.74 -2.55 -8.31
C LYS A 144 -10.61 -3.12 -6.90
N ILE A 145 -9.90 -2.40 -6.03
CA ILE A 145 -9.77 -2.76 -4.62
C ILE A 145 -11.06 -2.39 -3.89
N PHE A 146 -11.42 -1.10 -3.95
CA PHE A 146 -12.51 -0.50 -3.18
C PHE A 146 -13.75 -0.36 -4.06
N THR A 147 -14.47 -1.47 -4.20
CA THR A 147 -15.60 -1.65 -5.15
C THR A 147 -16.75 -0.65 -5.00
N SER A 148 -16.93 -0.04 -3.83
CA SER A 148 -17.99 0.93 -3.55
C SER A 148 -17.48 2.36 -3.44
N SER A 149 -16.45 2.59 -2.62
CA SER A 149 -15.82 3.89 -2.46
C SER A 149 -14.40 3.76 -1.90
N VAL A 150 -13.48 4.53 -2.49
CA VAL A 150 -12.09 4.61 -1.99
C VAL A 150 -12.08 5.42 -0.69
N PRO A 151 -11.55 4.86 0.42
CA PRO A 151 -11.47 5.56 1.70
C PRO A 151 -10.54 6.77 1.62
N GLU A 152 -10.78 7.80 2.43
CA GLU A 152 -9.90 9.00 2.49
C GLU A 152 -8.45 8.64 2.81
N THR A 153 -8.28 7.63 3.67
CA THR A 153 -7.00 7.08 4.09
C THR A 153 -6.96 5.60 3.73
N ILE A 154 -5.90 5.20 3.04
CA ILE A 154 -5.62 3.81 2.67
C ILE A 154 -4.48 3.33 3.54
N TYR A 155 -4.68 2.23 4.25
CA TYR A 155 -3.64 1.58 5.07
C TYR A 155 -3.01 0.44 4.31
N PHE A 156 -1.71 0.24 4.50
CA PHE A 156 -0.97 -0.80 3.79
C PHE A 156 0.26 -1.29 4.56
N ASP A 157 0.64 -2.53 4.24
CA ASP A 157 1.93 -3.12 4.58
C ASP A 157 2.57 -3.73 3.32
N ILE A 158 3.89 -3.66 3.26
CA ILE A 158 4.71 -4.32 2.23
C ILE A 158 5.48 -5.43 2.92
N ILE A 159 5.41 -6.62 2.34
CA ILE A 159 5.84 -7.86 2.99
C ILE A 159 6.63 -8.69 1.99
N SER A 160 7.74 -9.28 2.44
CA SER A 160 8.39 -10.38 1.77
C SER A 160 8.23 -11.66 2.61
N ALA A 161 7.94 -12.78 1.94
CA ALA A 161 7.81 -14.06 2.60
C ALA A 161 8.51 -15.15 1.80
N ASN A 162 9.08 -16.14 2.49
CA ASN A 162 9.43 -17.38 1.80
C ASN A 162 8.13 -18.11 1.47
N TYR A 163 8.01 -18.59 0.24
CA TYR A 163 6.79 -19.21 -0.26
C TYR A 163 7.03 -20.50 -1.07
N PRO A 164 7.77 -21.47 -0.49
CA PRO A 164 7.98 -22.75 -1.13
C PRO A 164 6.66 -23.53 -1.30
N PRO A 165 6.47 -24.31 -2.38
CA PRO A 165 5.21 -25.00 -2.67
C PRO A 165 4.74 -26.00 -1.60
N SER A 166 5.66 -26.59 -0.84
CA SER A 166 5.37 -27.73 0.05
C SER A 166 6.01 -27.62 1.44
N SER A 167 6.27 -26.40 1.91
CA SER A 167 6.76 -26.18 3.27
C SER A 167 6.21 -24.87 3.84
N GLN A 168 6.49 -24.63 5.11
CA GLN A 168 5.93 -23.50 5.82
C GLN A 168 6.34 -22.16 5.20
N LYS A 169 5.35 -21.29 5.09
CA LYS A 169 5.46 -19.98 4.45
C LYS A 169 5.59 -18.93 5.53
N TYR A 170 6.75 -18.33 5.69
CA TYR A 170 7.00 -17.38 6.75
C TYR A 170 7.26 -16.00 6.21
N LEU A 171 6.72 -15.01 6.90
CA LEU A 171 7.15 -13.64 6.73
C LEU A 171 8.66 -13.55 7.01
N LYS A 172 9.38 -12.82 6.18
CA LYS A 172 10.82 -12.63 6.29
C LYS A 172 11.17 -11.19 6.58
N ASP A 173 10.58 -10.26 5.83
CA ASP A 173 10.70 -8.84 6.09
C ASP A 173 9.36 -8.14 5.92
N HIS A 174 9.18 -7.05 6.66
CA HIS A 174 7.99 -6.21 6.53
C HIS A 174 8.26 -4.76 6.95
N ILE A 175 7.53 -3.83 6.36
CA ILE A 175 7.57 -2.43 6.78
C ILE A 175 6.57 -2.19 7.93
N ALA A 176 6.97 -2.63 9.12
CA ALA A 176 6.11 -2.78 10.29
C ALA A 176 5.21 -1.57 10.67
N PRO A 177 4.05 -1.85 11.31
CA PRO A 177 3.05 -0.88 11.76
C PRO A 177 3.51 0.09 12.88
N PRO A 178 2.72 1.15 13.23
CA PRO A 178 1.31 1.35 12.88
C PRO A 178 1.13 1.47 11.36
N GLY A 179 0.17 0.71 10.82
CA GLY A 179 0.04 0.42 9.40
C GLY A 179 0.24 1.68 8.58
N ARG A 180 1.18 1.62 7.64
CA ARG A 180 1.52 2.81 6.85
C ARG A 180 0.28 3.26 6.14
N SER A 181 0.07 4.57 6.10
CA SER A 181 -1.14 5.12 5.51
C SER A 181 -0.81 6.19 4.49
N ILE A 182 -1.67 6.28 3.49
CA ILE A 182 -1.58 7.30 2.45
C ILE A 182 -2.97 7.85 2.17
N SER A 183 -3.03 9.17 1.90
CA SER A 183 -4.27 9.81 1.49
C SER A 183 -4.61 9.46 0.05
N LYS A 184 -5.91 9.29 -0.27
CA LYS A 184 -6.37 9.08 -1.66
C LYS A 184 -6.22 10.28 -2.59
N VAL A 185 -5.73 11.42 -2.10
CA VAL A 185 -5.55 12.63 -2.91
C VAL A 185 -4.48 12.39 -3.98
N THR A 186 -4.78 12.72 -5.24
CA THR A 186 -3.82 12.61 -6.35
C THR A 186 -2.53 13.37 -6.03
N GLY A 187 -1.39 12.75 -6.26
CA GLY A 187 -0.08 13.31 -5.97
C GLY A 187 0.43 13.04 -4.55
N SER A 188 -0.36 12.39 -3.69
CA SER A 188 0.14 11.90 -2.40
C SER A 188 1.30 10.93 -2.61
N ILE A 189 2.41 11.14 -1.92
CA ILE A 189 3.61 10.30 -1.97
C ILE A 189 4.09 10.04 -0.55
N LEU A 190 4.43 8.79 -0.27
CA LEU A 190 5.10 8.37 0.95
C LEU A 190 6.28 7.48 0.59
N SER A 191 7.47 7.78 1.10
CA SER A 191 8.68 7.00 0.81
C SER A 191 9.56 6.91 2.05
N GLN A 192 10.20 5.76 2.25
CA GLN A 192 11.13 5.56 3.34
C GLN A 192 12.19 4.51 2.98
N SER A 193 13.38 4.66 3.56
CA SER A 193 14.42 3.64 3.57
C SER A 193 14.30 2.78 4.81
N ASP A 194 14.63 1.50 4.68
CA ASP A 194 14.72 0.54 5.76
C ASP A 194 16.18 0.12 5.96
N GLU A 195 16.53 -0.26 7.19
CA GLU A 195 17.87 -0.74 7.51
C GLU A 195 18.06 -2.14 6.92
N SER A 196 19.17 -2.34 6.18
CA SER A 196 19.49 -3.65 5.64
C SER A 196 19.81 -4.65 6.75
N LYS A 197 19.18 -5.83 6.69
CA LYS A 197 19.26 -6.85 7.73
C LYS A 197 20.06 -8.05 7.22
N SER A 198 21.28 -8.24 7.76
CA SER A 198 22.22 -9.26 7.25
C SER A 198 21.75 -10.71 7.45
N ASP A 199 20.81 -10.94 8.37
CA ASP A 199 20.18 -12.21 8.71
C ASP A 199 19.01 -12.59 7.79
N ILE A 200 18.56 -11.66 6.94
CA ILE A 200 17.55 -11.89 5.91
C ILE A 200 18.24 -12.11 4.55
N ASP A 201 17.72 -13.05 3.75
CA ASP A 201 18.17 -13.25 2.37
C ASP A 201 18.03 -11.97 1.54
N ALA A 202 19.02 -11.67 0.70
CA ALA A 202 19.10 -10.38 0.00
C ALA A 202 17.89 -10.12 -0.92
N SER A 203 17.30 -11.17 -1.48
CA SER A 203 16.10 -11.08 -2.32
C SER A 203 14.84 -10.72 -1.54
N GLN A 204 14.86 -10.77 -0.20
CA GLN A 204 13.71 -10.56 0.69
C GLN A 204 13.89 -9.36 1.63
N ASP A 205 15.14 -8.93 1.86
CA ASP A 205 15.52 -7.76 2.66
C ASP A 205 15.12 -6.47 1.93
N ILE A 206 14.06 -5.81 2.42
CA ILE A 206 13.52 -4.57 1.88
C ILE A 206 14.46 -3.43 2.29
N THR A 207 14.85 -2.58 1.34
CA THR A 207 15.79 -1.47 1.60
C THR A 207 15.16 -0.11 1.38
N THR A 208 14.26 0.02 0.39
CA THR A 208 13.48 1.23 0.20
C THR A 208 12.10 0.90 -0.34
N TRP A 209 11.16 1.79 -0.09
CA TRP A 209 9.84 1.70 -0.67
C TRP A 209 9.26 3.08 -0.92
N THR A 210 8.37 3.16 -1.91
CA THR A 210 7.62 4.37 -2.25
C THR A 210 6.20 3.98 -2.61
N VAL A 211 5.23 4.69 -2.04
CA VAL A 211 3.82 4.60 -2.38
C VAL A 211 3.36 5.95 -2.92
N LYS A 212 2.67 5.93 -4.05
CA LYS A 212 2.15 7.12 -4.72
C LYS A 212 0.69 6.93 -5.13
N ILE A 213 -0.11 7.98 -4.98
CA ILE A 213 -1.46 8.06 -5.53
C ILE A 213 -1.48 8.93 -6.79
N GLU A 214 -2.09 8.41 -7.85
CA GLU A 214 -2.20 9.03 -9.19
C GLU A 214 -3.67 9.18 -9.60
#